data_AF-A0AAE9AVV7-F1
#
_entry.id   AF-A0AAE9AVV7-F1
#
_cell.length_a   1.000
_cell.length_b   1.000
_cell.length_c   1.000
_cell.angle_alpha   90.00
_cell.angle_beta   90.00
_cell.angle_gamma   90.00
#
_symmetry.space_group_name_H-M   'P 1'
#
loop_
_entity.id
_entity.type
_entity.pdbx_description
1 polymer ?
#
loop_
_entity_poly.entity_id
_entity_poly.type
_entity_poly.pdbx_seq_one_letter_code
_entity_poly.pdbx_strand_id
1 'polypeptide(L)'
;LLLHAAAATPQPAWDRAGVPSLTVLPAGSRPAEGAVVDSDGVLLPWLTAHRAATLALRPDAYVYAAAPTGDRLPPPPARFRTGIAYDRPAPPRLTG
;
A
#
# COMPACT_ATOMS: atom_id res chain seq x y z
N LEU A 1 -2.36 -4.10 3.78
CA LEU A 1 -1.70 -2.95 3.11
C LEU A 1 -2.11 -2.96 1.66
N LEU A 2 -2.44 -1.82 1.06
CA LEU A 2 -2.60 -1.69 -0.39
C LEU A 2 -1.33 -1.08 -0.99
N LEU A 3 -0.86 -1.64 -2.11
CA LEU A 3 0.21 -1.06 -2.92
C LEU A 3 -0.34 -0.65 -4.28
N HIS A 4 -0.01 0.55 -4.74
CA HIS A 4 -0.40 1.05 -6.05
C HIS A 4 0.84 1.33 -6.91
N ALA A 5 0.90 0.78 -8.12
CA ALA A 5 2.00 0.97 -9.07
C ALA A 5 2.07 2.38 -9.67
N ALA A 6 0.98 3.15 -9.52
CA ALA A 6 0.82 4.51 -10.00
C ALA A 6 -0.05 5.28 -9.00
N ALA A 7 -0.55 6.46 -9.40
CA ALA A 7 -1.51 7.23 -8.59
C ALA A 7 -2.61 6.32 -8.03
N ALA A 8 -2.78 6.36 -6.70
CA ALA A 8 -3.68 5.47 -5.99
C ALA A 8 -5.10 5.57 -6.55
N THR A 9 -5.62 4.46 -7.07
CA THR A 9 -7.01 4.34 -7.47
C THR A 9 -7.85 4.01 -6.24
N PRO A 10 -8.97 4.71 -5.97
CA PRO A 10 -9.80 4.44 -4.81
C PRO A 10 -10.29 2.99 -4.77
N GLN A 11 -10.25 2.37 -3.58
CA GLN A 11 -10.73 1.01 -3.35
C GLN A 11 -11.75 1.02 -2.20
N PRO A 12 -13.01 1.44 -2.44
CA PRO A 12 -13.93 1.84 -1.37
C PRO A 12 -14.24 0.78 -0.30
N ALA A 13 -14.16 -0.51 -0.64
CA ALA A 13 -14.33 -1.59 0.32
C ALA A 13 -13.12 -1.72 1.27
N TRP A 14 -11.92 -1.47 0.75
CA TRP A 14 -10.67 -1.51 1.48
C TRP A 14 -10.42 -0.22 2.27
N ASP A 15 -10.80 0.93 1.71
CA ASP A 15 -10.76 2.24 2.38
C ASP A 15 -11.63 2.21 3.65
N ARG A 16 -12.87 1.69 3.54
CA ARG A 16 -13.77 1.50 4.70
C ARG A 16 -13.25 0.49 5.71
N ALA A 17 -12.44 -0.48 5.29
CA ALA A 17 -11.79 -1.43 6.19
C ALA A 17 -10.58 -0.82 6.92
N GLY A 18 -10.22 0.44 6.63
CA GLY A 18 -9.10 1.12 7.27
C GLY A 18 -7.74 0.53 6.91
N VAL A 19 -7.63 -0.12 5.75
CA VAL A 19 -6.37 -0.69 5.28
C VAL A 19 -5.49 0.44 4.73
N PRO A 20 -4.26 0.62 5.24
CA PRO A 20 -3.34 1.63 4.73
C PRO A 20 -3.05 1.40 3.25
N SER A 21 -2.86 2.48 2.51
CA SER A 21 -2.51 2.48 1.10
C SER A 21 -1.19 3.23 0.89
N LEU A 22 -0.32 2.67 0.04
CA LEU A 22 0.95 3.27 -0.35
C LEU A 22 1.12 3.26 -1.86
N THR A 23 1.70 4.33 -2.39
CA THR A 23 2.15 4.39 -3.79
C THR A 23 3.56 3.83 -3.91
N VAL A 24 3.83 3.00 -4.91
CA VAL A 24 5.17 2.49 -5.23
C VAL A 24 5.83 3.45 -6.21
N LEU A 25 6.98 4.00 -5.81
CA LEU A 25 7.79 4.91 -6.60
C LEU A 25 8.97 4.16 -7.22
N PRO A 26 9.43 4.57 -8.42
CA PRO A 26 10.57 3.93 -9.07
C PRO A 26 11.89 4.13 -8.30
N ALA A 27 12.84 3.22 -8.51
CA ALA A 27 14.19 3.31 -7.96
C ALA A 27 14.82 4.70 -8.21
N GLY A 28 15.50 5.24 -7.20
CA GLY A 28 16.10 6.57 -7.25
C GLY A 28 15.13 7.73 -6.97
N SER A 29 13.83 7.46 -6.76
CA SER A 29 12.88 8.47 -6.29
C SER A 29 13.19 8.93 -4.87
N ARG A 30 12.81 10.18 -4.55
CA ARG A 30 12.83 10.66 -3.17
C ARG A 30 11.69 9.99 -2.38
N PRO A 31 11.95 9.46 -1.17
CA PRO A 31 10.90 8.98 -0.28
C PRO A 31 9.89 10.10 0.03
N ALA A 32 8.62 9.73 0.09
CA ALA A 32 7.52 10.63 0.39
C ALA A 32 6.52 9.97 1.34
N GLU A 33 5.78 10.78 2.09
CA GLU A 33 4.68 10.28 2.92
C GLU A 33 3.63 9.58 2.05
N GLY A 34 3.11 8.44 2.51
CA GLY A 34 2.16 7.64 1.73
C GLY A 34 2.78 6.89 0.54
N ALA A 35 4.11 6.78 0.47
CA ALA A 35 4.80 6.09 -0.60
C ALA A 35 5.95 5.19 -0.14
N VAL A 36 6.28 4.20 -0.96
CA VAL A 36 7.45 3.32 -0.82
C VAL A 36 8.26 3.36 -2.10
N VAL A 37 9.59 3.37 -1.99
CA VAL A 37 10.47 3.32 -3.16
C VAL A 37 10.81 1.87 -3.46
N ASP A 38 10.60 1.44 -4.70
CA ASP A 38 11.09 0.17 -5.24
C ASP A 38 12.61 0.29 -5.46
N SER A 39 13.38 0.22 -4.38
CA SER A 39 14.81 0.54 -4.36
C SER A 39 15.64 -0.32 -5.31
N ASP A 40 15.28 -1.59 -5.45
CA ASP A 40 15.99 -2.54 -6.33
C ASP A 40 15.42 -2.54 -7.76
N GLY A 41 14.33 -1.80 -8.01
CA GLY A 41 13.68 -1.74 -9.32
C GLY A 41 13.07 -3.07 -9.74
N VAL A 42 12.62 -3.89 -8.80
CA VAL A 42 12.10 -5.25 -9.06
C VAL A 42 10.58 -5.27 -9.00
N LEU A 43 9.98 -4.54 -8.06
CA LEU A 43 8.55 -4.61 -7.78
C LEU A 43 7.70 -4.03 -8.92
N LEU A 44 8.06 -2.88 -9.48
CA LEU A 44 7.30 -2.25 -10.56
C LEU A 44 7.34 -3.08 -11.87
N PRO A 45 8.50 -3.61 -12.30
CA PRO A 45 8.53 -4.56 -13.42
C PRO A 45 7.74 -5.84 -13.14
N TRP A 46 7.83 -6.39 -11.93
CA TRP A 46 7.06 -7.58 -11.53
C TRP A 46 5.56 -7.33 -11.61
N LEU A 47 5.09 -6.19 -11.11
CA LEU A 47 3.68 -5.75 -11.20
C LEU A 47 3.22 -5.65 -12.65
N THR A 48 4.04 -5.05 -13.52
CA THR A 48 3.76 -4.94 -14.96
C THR A 48 3.63 -6.31 -15.61
N ALA A 49 4.58 -7.22 -15.34
CA ALA A 49 4.55 -8.58 -15.87
C ALA A 49 3.29 -9.36 -15.45
N HIS A 50 2.78 -9.10 -14.25
CA HIS A 50 1.55 -9.71 -13.73
C HIS A 50 0.27 -8.93 -14.05
N ARG A 51 0.36 -7.85 -14.87
CA ARG A 51 -0.76 -6.96 -15.19
C ARG A 51 -1.48 -6.41 -13.94
N ALA A 52 -0.73 -6.18 -12.86
CA ALA A 52 -1.26 -5.70 -11.60
C ALA A 52 -0.89 -4.21 -11.42
N ALA A 53 -1.89 -3.38 -11.16
CA ALA A 53 -1.71 -1.97 -10.81
C ALA A 53 -1.98 -1.70 -9.32
N THR A 54 -2.81 -2.53 -8.69
CA THR A 54 -3.08 -2.47 -7.24
C THR A 54 -2.95 -3.87 -6.64
N LEU A 55 -2.27 -3.97 -5.49
CA LEU A 55 -2.19 -5.19 -4.68
C LEU A 55 -2.79 -4.98 -3.30
N ALA A 56 -3.47 -6.00 -2.78
CA ALA A 56 -3.75 -6.14 -1.36
C ALA A 56 -2.79 -7.16 -0.73
N LEU A 57 -1.98 -6.71 0.22
CA LEU A 57 -1.05 -7.54 0.97
C LEU A 57 -1.58 -7.88 2.36
N ARG A 58 -1.46 -9.16 2.72
CA ARG A 58 -1.63 -9.67 4.09
C ARG A 58 -0.45 -9.26 4.98
N PRO A 59 -0.60 -9.30 6.31
CA PRO A 59 0.49 -9.01 7.25
C PRO A 59 1.73 -9.90 7.11
N ASP A 60 1.59 -11.09 6.52
CA ASP A 60 2.68 -12.05 6.24
C ASP A 60 3.34 -11.85 4.87
N ALA A 61 3.11 -10.69 4.23
CA ALA A 61 3.67 -10.29 2.93
C ALA A 61 3.20 -11.11 1.72
N TYR A 62 2.17 -11.94 1.86
CA TYR A 62 1.53 -12.58 0.70
C TYR A 62 0.50 -11.68 0.03
N VAL A 63 0.46 -11.73 -1.29
CA VAL A 63 -0.60 -11.11 -2.10
C VAL A 63 -1.91 -11.84 -1.84
N TYR A 64 -2.89 -11.14 -1.29
CA TYR A 64 -4.26 -11.63 -1.17
C TYR A 64 -5.02 -11.45 -2.49
N ALA A 65 -4.92 -10.27 -3.08
CA ALA A 65 -5.61 -9.93 -4.32
C ALA A 65 -4.81 -8.90 -5.13
N ALA A 66 -5.03 -8.91 -6.43
CA ALA A 66 -4.46 -7.97 -7.39
C ALA A 66 -5.55 -7.47 -8.34
N ALA A 67 -5.43 -6.23 -8.79
CA ALA A 67 -6.30 -5.65 -9.80
C ALA A 67 -5.47 -4.90 -10.86
N PRO A 68 -5.84 -4.98 -12.15
CA PRO A 68 -5.22 -4.17 -13.20
C PRO A 68 -5.64 -2.70 -13.07
N THR A 69 -5.07 -1.85 -13.93
CA THR A 69 -5.39 -0.42 -13.98
C THR A 69 -6.88 -0.20 -14.27
N GLY A 70 -7.53 0.63 -13.45
CA GLY A 70 -8.96 0.97 -13.59
C GLY A 70 -9.92 0.00 -12.91
N ASP A 71 -9.44 -1.18 -12.52
CA ASP A 71 -10.26 -2.20 -11.88
C ASP A 71 -10.21 -2.13 -10.35
N ARG A 72 -11.19 -2.77 -9.72
CA ARG A 72 -11.30 -2.86 -8.27
C ARG A 72 -10.82 -4.20 -7.77
N LEU A 73 -10.20 -4.17 -6.60
CA LEU A 73 -9.90 -5.39 -5.87
C LEU A 73 -11.20 -6.09 -5.44
N PRO A 74 -11.22 -7.43 -5.35
CA PRO A 74 -12.26 -8.14 -4.63
C PRO A 74 -12.34 -7.62 -3.18
N PRO A 75 -13.50 -7.73 -2.51
CA PRO A 75 -13.68 -7.17 -1.17
C PRO A 75 -12.71 -7.82 -0.16
N PRO A 76 -12.31 -7.06 0.88
CA PRO A 76 -11.48 -7.61 1.94
C PRO A 76 -12.24 -8.72 2.69
N PRO A 77 -11.54 -9.74 3.20
CA PRO A 77 -12.11 -10.71 4.13
C PRO A 77 -12.75 -10.00 5.34
N ALA A 78 -13.85 -10.55 5.87
CA ALA A 78 -14.60 -9.93 6.97
C ALA A 78 -13.77 -9.65 8.25
N ARG A 79 -12.63 -10.34 8.44
CA ARG A 79 -11.70 -10.10 9.55
C ARG A 79 -10.32 -9.61 9.10
N PHE A 80 -10.25 -8.93 7.95
CA PHE A 80 -9.01 -8.29 7.53
C PHE A 80 -8.68 -7.14 8.49
N ARG A 81 -7.84 -7.41 9.46
CA ARG A 81 -7.38 -6.44 10.46
C ARG A 81 -5.93 -6.10 10.15
N THR A 82 -5.64 -4.84 9.89
CA THR A 82 -4.27 -4.35 9.86
C THR A 82 -3.75 -4.29 11.29
N GLY A 83 -2.98 -5.30 11.69
CA GLY A 83 -2.25 -5.29 12.94
C GLY A 83 -1.00 -4.45 12.82
N ILE A 84 -1.15 -3.11 12.79
CA ILE A 84 -0.15 -2.12 13.23
C ILE A 84 -0.80 -0.74 13.11
N ALA A 85 -1.43 -0.28 14.19
CA ALA A 85 -1.52 1.15 14.43
C ALA A 85 -0.11 1.57 14.87
N TYR A 86 0.60 2.35 14.05
CA TYR A 86 1.73 3.09 14.59
C TYR A 86 1.13 4.09 15.58
N ASP A 87 1.20 3.77 16.88
CA ASP A 87 1.01 4.77 17.92
C ASP A 87 2.13 5.79 17.72
N ARG A 88 1.75 7.00 17.26
CA ARG A 88 2.69 8.08 17.06
C ARG A 88 3.04 8.59 18.46
N PRO A 89 4.27 8.38 18.98
CA PRO A 89 4.62 9.00 20.25
C PRO A 89 4.48 10.52 20.11
N ALA A 90 3.79 11.13 21.07
CA ALA A 90 3.62 12.58 21.11
C ALA A 90 4.99 13.26 21.03
N PRO A 91 5.16 14.36 20.26
CA PRO A 91 6.42 15.07 20.22
C PRO A 91 6.81 15.53 21.63
N PRO A 92 8.09 15.47 22.01
CA PRO A 92 8.52 15.92 23.33
C PRO A 92 8.14 17.39 23.51
N ARG A 93 7.45 17.70 24.62
CA ARG A 93 7.20 19.10 25.00
C ARG A 93 8.53 19.72 25.38
N LEU A 94 9.02 20.62 24.55
CA LEU A 94 10.13 21.50 24.92
C LEU A 94 9.64 22.39 26.06
N THR A 95 10.16 22.16 27.26
CA THR A 95 9.89 23.01 28.42
C THR A 95 11.03 24.01 28.48
N GLY A 96 10.71 25.29 28.29
CA GLY A 96 11.60 26.42 28.55
C GLY A 96 11.46 26.93 29.97
#